data_AF-A0A7S4VYR1-F1
#
_entry.id   AF-A0A7S4VYR1-F1
#
_cell.length_a   1.000
_cell.length_b   1.000
_cell.length_c   1.000
_cell.angle_alpha   90.00
_cell.angle_beta   90.00
_cell.angle_gamma   90.00
#
_symmetry.space_group_name_H-M   'P 1'
#
loop_
_entity.id
_entity.type
_entity.pdbx_description
1 polymer ?
#
loop_
_entity_poly.entity_id
_entity_poly.type
_entity_poly.pdbx_seq_one_letter_code
_entity_poly.pdbx_strand_id
1 'polypeptide(L)'
;PGKGTSLAQAVRLKVPPQAPRGDNWATSKPSLIRRKSVWPTPVSPEAPFPIEHLEDAVMAKEVPFPGEHVDNATTAVEGPFPEGQDDVAGETVEPHASRRTSDEQMGGKMDSMNTGCCTLSSKDDAEVRSLESITLADKSRLRGSGVFNLLRWGGRIFKNSEGSAANFELSTPVVWLKAFISHNWSTPRRDKHMCLAMYFNWWHACMITFFVACLLAALTVSGFLPTIDFGEYGEAGFVCTTFCPPMFLLVLFTFSEAYSALGFSGPSVFLDKTCIHQTNKDLQREGIMRLAAFLNASESMVIVYSPTYLTKLWTVYELASML
;
A
#
# COMPACT_ATOMS: atom_id res chain seq x y z
N PRO A 1 29.56 -0.77 -1.83
CA PRO A 1 28.11 -1.02 -1.60
C PRO A 1 27.31 0.30 -1.70
N GLY A 2 26.84 0.62 -2.91
CA GLY A 2 26.06 1.84 -3.15
C GLY A 2 24.68 1.73 -2.52
N LYS A 3 24.28 2.75 -1.74
CA LYS A 3 22.90 2.91 -1.26
C LYS A 3 22.02 3.21 -2.48
N GLY A 4 21.56 2.15 -3.17
CA GLY A 4 20.57 2.29 -4.23
C GLY A 4 19.31 2.87 -3.62
N THR A 5 18.94 4.08 -4.04
CA THR A 5 17.65 4.68 -3.69
C THR A 5 16.56 3.85 -4.34
N SER A 6 15.90 3.00 -3.54
CA SER A 6 14.76 2.22 -3.99
C SER A 6 13.58 3.15 -4.17
N LEU A 7 13.21 3.44 -5.42
CA LEU A 7 12.00 4.19 -5.75
C LEU A 7 10.79 3.30 -5.45
N ALA A 8 9.99 3.66 -4.45
CA ALA A 8 8.69 3.05 -4.24
C ALA A 8 7.75 3.40 -5.40
N GLN A 9 7.01 2.40 -5.88
CA GLN A 9 6.02 2.57 -6.95
C GLN A 9 4.61 2.37 -6.38
N ALA A 10 3.66 3.19 -6.83
CA ALA A 10 2.25 3.01 -6.53
C ALA A 10 1.63 2.12 -7.62
N VAL A 11 1.10 0.97 -7.24
CA VAL A 11 0.29 0.14 -8.16
C VAL A 11 -1.17 0.26 -7.77
N ARG A 12 -2.04 0.61 -8.72
CA ARG A 12 -3.48 0.66 -8.54
C ARG A 12 -4.12 -0.58 -9.12
N LEU A 13 -4.71 -1.41 -8.26
CA LEU A 13 -5.61 -2.48 -8.69
C LEU A 13 -7.04 -1.96 -8.60
N LYS A 14 -7.77 -2.05 -9.72
CA LYS A 14 -9.18 -1.68 -9.76
C LYS A 14 -9.99 -2.91 -9.36
N VAL A 15 -10.73 -2.80 -8.26
CA VAL A 15 -11.68 -3.84 -7.88
C VAL A 15 -12.80 -3.80 -8.93
N PRO A 16 -13.12 -4.92 -9.61
CA PRO A 16 -14.23 -4.94 -10.53
C PRO A 16 -15.47 -4.50 -9.74
N PRO A 17 -16.26 -3.53 -10.24
CA PRO A 17 -17.44 -3.09 -9.54
C PRO A 17 -18.33 -4.32 -9.34
N GLN A 18 -18.50 -4.74 -8.08
CA GLN A 18 -19.52 -5.74 -7.80
C GLN A 18 -20.83 -5.13 -8.25
N ALA A 19 -21.54 -5.84 -9.15
CA ALA A 19 -22.81 -5.37 -9.67
C ALA A 19 -23.66 -4.86 -8.49
N PRO A 20 -24.25 -3.65 -8.58
CA PRO A 20 -25.07 -3.14 -7.50
C PRO A 20 -26.08 -4.22 -7.14
N ARG A 21 -25.93 -4.83 -5.95
CA ARG A 21 -26.96 -5.71 -5.41
C ARG A 21 -28.17 -4.81 -5.23
N GLY A 22 -29.12 -4.96 -6.13
CA GLY A 22 -30.31 -4.15 -6.17
C GLY A 22 -31.06 -4.33 -4.86
N ASP A 23 -30.98 -3.32 -3.99
CA ASP A 23 -31.91 -3.10 -2.90
C ASP A 23 -33.24 -2.62 -3.51
N ASN A 24 -33.89 -3.47 -4.32
CA ASN A 24 -35.23 -3.28 -4.85
C ASN A 24 -36.05 -4.53 -4.53
N TRP A 25 -36.42 -4.69 -3.27
CA TRP A 25 -37.56 -5.50 -2.89
C TRP A 25 -38.81 -4.61 -2.85
N ALA A 26 -39.53 -4.52 -3.97
CA ALA A 26 -41.00 -4.59 -4.04
C ALA A 26 -41.52 -4.23 -5.45
N THR A 27 -42.26 -5.19 -6.01
CA THR A 27 -43.38 -5.05 -6.98
C THR A 27 -43.11 -4.45 -8.36
N SER A 28 -42.82 -5.31 -9.34
CA SER A 28 -43.74 -5.71 -10.43
C SER A 28 -42.99 -6.36 -11.61
N LYS A 29 -43.56 -7.47 -12.10
CA LYS A 29 -43.23 -8.15 -13.38
C LYS A 29 -44.26 -7.69 -14.45
N PRO A 30 -44.14 -8.03 -15.76
CA PRO A 30 -43.00 -8.61 -16.52
C PRO A 30 -42.79 -7.98 -17.94
N SER A 31 -41.67 -8.28 -18.62
CA SER A 31 -41.66 -8.99 -19.92
C SER A 31 -40.28 -9.01 -20.64
N LEU A 32 -39.88 -10.24 -21.01
CA LEU A 32 -39.08 -10.71 -22.16
C LEU A 32 -38.06 -9.79 -22.87
N ILE A 33 -36.79 -10.25 -22.93
CA ILE A 33 -36.15 -10.82 -24.13
C ILE A 33 -34.91 -11.61 -23.69
N ARG A 34 -34.86 -12.90 -24.08
CA ARG A 34 -33.85 -13.88 -23.70
C ARG A 34 -32.81 -13.99 -24.82
N ARG A 35 -31.61 -13.43 -24.66
CA ARG A 35 -30.42 -13.80 -25.46
C ARG A 35 -29.61 -14.83 -24.68
N LYS A 36 -29.47 -16.04 -25.24
CA LYS A 36 -28.54 -17.07 -24.75
C LYS A 36 -27.13 -16.71 -25.21
N SER A 37 -26.25 -16.34 -24.28
CA SER A 37 -24.80 -16.41 -24.48
C SER A 37 -24.28 -17.68 -23.82
N VAL A 38 -23.68 -18.56 -24.63
CA VAL A 38 -22.97 -19.76 -24.17
C VAL A 38 -21.64 -19.31 -23.57
N TRP A 39 -21.43 -19.59 -22.29
CA TRP A 39 -20.14 -19.45 -21.62
C TRP A 39 -19.48 -20.83 -21.49
N PRO A 40 -18.14 -20.94 -21.58
CA PRO A 40 -17.44 -22.19 -21.36
C PRO A 40 -17.54 -22.62 -19.89
N THR A 41 -17.60 -23.94 -19.68
CA THR A 41 -17.67 -24.60 -18.38
C THR A 41 -16.43 -24.27 -17.52
N PRO A 42 -16.60 -23.99 -16.21
CA PRO A 42 -15.48 -23.77 -15.31
C PRO A 42 -14.70 -25.07 -15.06
N VAL A 43 -13.38 -24.93 -15.01
CA VAL A 43 -12.43 -25.94 -14.54
C VAL A 43 -12.69 -26.21 -13.06
N SER A 44 -12.58 -27.48 -12.66
CA SER A 44 -12.83 -27.98 -11.30
C SER A 44 -12.03 -27.19 -10.25
N PRO A 45 -12.63 -26.79 -9.12
CA PRO A 45 -11.89 -26.15 -8.04
C PRO A 45 -10.94 -27.16 -7.38
N GLU A 46 -9.67 -26.76 -7.26
CA GLU A 46 -8.72 -27.40 -6.34
C GLU A 46 -9.20 -27.20 -4.89
N ALA A 47 -8.89 -28.17 -4.04
CA ALA A 47 -9.38 -28.23 -2.65
C ALA A 47 -8.97 -26.97 -1.85
N PRO A 48 -9.86 -26.47 -0.97
CA PRO A 48 -9.56 -25.30 -0.13
C PRO A 48 -8.42 -25.61 0.86
N PHE A 49 -7.48 -24.68 0.97
CA PHE A 49 -6.47 -24.67 2.03
C PHE A 49 -7.15 -24.46 3.40
N PRO A 50 -6.76 -25.19 4.45
CA PRO A 50 -7.32 -25.01 5.79
C PRO A 50 -6.88 -23.66 6.38
N ILE A 51 -7.83 -22.74 6.57
CA ILE A 51 -7.62 -21.36 7.04
C ILE A 51 -7.31 -21.30 8.55
N GLU A 52 -7.72 -22.30 9.33
CA GLU A 52 -7.61 -22.28 10.80
C GLU A 52 -6.15 -22.16 11.33
N HIS A 53 -5.15 -22.56 10.55
CA HIS A 53 -3.74 -22.40 10.93
C HIS A 53 -3.09 -21.11 10.42
N LEU A 54 -3.73 -20.40 9.49
CA LEU A 54 -3.20 -19.15 8.95
C LEU A 54 -3.41 -17.99 9.92
N GLU A 55 -4.54 -17.98 10.63
CA GLU A 55 -4.86 -16.95 11.64
C GLU A 55 -3.86 -17.00 12.80
N ASP A 56 -3.60 -18.19 13.34
CA ASP A 56 -2.60 -18.39 14.38
C ASP A 56 -1.18 -18.10 13.88
N ALA A 57 -0.83 -18.48 12.65
CA ALA A 57 0.50 -18.20 12.09
C ALA A 57 0.73 -16.71 11.77
N VAL A 58 -0.31 -15.98 11.39
CA VAL A 58 -0.29 -14.53 11.17
C VAL A 58 -0.18 -13.79 12.50
N MET A 59 -0.97 -14.20 13.51
CA MET A 59 -0.94 -13.60 14.84
C MET A 59 0.34 -13.96 15.62
N ALA A 60 0.87 -15.18 15.46
CA ALA A 60 2.07 -15.64 16.16
C ALA A 60 3.39 -15.12 15.55
N LYS A 61 3.37 -14.61 14.31
CA LYS A 61 4.56 -14.02 13.66
C LYS A 61 4.76 -12.53 13.88
N GLU A 62 3.87 -11.86 14.62
CA GLU A 62 4.20 -10.56 15.22
C GLU A 62 5.14 -10.75 16.43
N VAL A 63 6.33 -11.25 16.15
CA VAL A 63 7.47 -11.15 17.06
C VAL A 63 7.72 -9.66 17.26
N PRO A 64 7.80 -9.16 18.52
CA PRO A 64 8.24 -7.79 18.75
C PRO A 64 9.58 -7.61 18.04
N PHE A 65 9.66 -6.63 17.13
CA PHE A 65 10.95 -6.25 16.56
C PHE A 65 11.90 -5.97 17.74
N PRO A 66 13.06 -6.63 17.83
CA PRO A 66 14.03 -6.28 18.86
C PRO A 66 14.38 -4.82 18.64
N GLY A 67 14.17 -4.00 19.68
CA GLY A 67 14.45 -2.59 19.66
C GLY A 67 15.87 -2.36 19.13
N GLU A 68 15.96 -1.61 18.03
CA GLU A 68 17.23 -1.13 17.50
C GLU A 68 17.83 -0.22 18.59
N HIS A 69 18.82 -0.76 19.31
CA HIS A 69 19.65 -0.02 20.24
C HIS A 69 20.44 0.99 19.40
N VAL A 70 19.91 2.20 19.27
CA VAL A 70 20.66 3.31 18.70
C VAL A 70 21.63 3.77 19.77
N ASP A 71 22.85 3.27 19.70
CA ASP A 71 23.98 3.77 20.47
C ASP A 71 24.27 5.22 20.07
N ASN A 72 23.66 6.16 20.79
CA ASN A 72 24.07 7.55 20.78
C ASN A 72 25.25 7.72 21.74
N ALA A 73 26.46 7.54 21.23
CA ALA A 73 27.69 7.99 21.87
C ALA A 73 28.12 9.36 21.33
N THR A 74 27.69 10.40 22.07
CA THR A 74 28.44 11.53 22.61
C THR A 74 29.48 12.34 21.78
N THR A 75 29.27 13.66 21.85
CA THR A 75 30.22 14.79 22.04
C THR A 75 31.00 15.42 20.88
N ALA A 76 30.79 16.74 20.75
CA ALA A 76 31.64 17.76 20.13
C ALA A 76 32.92 18.03 20.94
N VAL A 77 34.02 18.44 20.28
CA VAL A 77 35.00 19.49 20.66
C VAL A 77 35.95 19.75 19.46
N GLU A 78 36.38 21.00 19.32
CA GLU A 78 37.22 21.62 18.29
C GLU A 78 38.71 21.17 18.28
N GLY A 79 39.28 20.96 17.07
CA GLY A 79 40.67 21.20 16.62
C GLY A 79 41.86 20.47 17.29
N PRO A 80 43.11 20.65 16.78
CA PRO A 80 43.58 20.68 15.39
C PRO A 80 44.54 19.50 15.06
N PHE A 81 44.89 19.37 13.77
CA PHE A 81 45.85 18.44 13.13
C PHE A 81 47.12 18.11 13.96
N PRO A 82 47.63 16.87 13.81
CA PRO A 82 48.88 16.73 13.06
C PRO A 82 48.95 15.53 12.10
N GLU A 83 49.71 15.80 11.03
CA GLU A 83 50.65 14.94 10.29
C GLU A 83 50.98 13.56 10.88
N GLY A 84 50.91 12.52 10.04
CA GLY A 84 51.25 11.15 10.41
C GLY A 84 51.16 10.20 9.22
N GLN A 85 52.26 10.17 8.47
CA GLN A 85 52.63 9.21 7.43
C GLN A 85 52.89 7.84 8.07
N ASP A 86 52.46 6.74 7.42
CA ASP A 86 53.26 5.53 7.21
C ASP A 86 52.46 4.40 6.54
N ASP A 87 53.20 3.72 5.68
CA ASP A 87 52.86 2.61 4.81
C ASP A 87 52.48 1.31 5.57
N VAL A 88 51.92 0.32 4.84
CA VAL A 88 52.42 -1.07 4.72
C VAL A 88 51.29 -2.07 4.37
N ALA A 89 51.38 -2.54 3.13
CA ALA A 89 51.29 -3.90 2.58
C ALA A 89 50.38 -5.01 3.16
N GLY A 90 49.88 -5.81 2.20
CA GLY A 90 49.58 -7.25 2.33
C GLY A 90 48.17 -7.54 2.84
N GLU A 91 47.42 -8.54 2.39
CA GLU A 91 47.80 -9.80 1.76
C GLU A 91 46.52 -10.43 1.19
N THR A 92 46.53 -10.75 -0.11
CA THR A 92 45.50 -11.55 -0.78
C THR A 92 45.83 -13.03 -0.59
N VAL A 93 44.92 -13.79 0.01
CA VAL A 93 44.99 -15.25 0.08
C VAL A 93 43.67 -15.85 -0.42
N GLU A 94 43.70 -16.39 -1.63
CA GLU A 94 42.89 -17.57 -2.00
C GLU A 94 43.59 -18.83 -1.48
N PRO A 95 42.84 -19.92 -1.24
CA PRO A 95 43.05 -21.06 -2.14
C PRO A 95 41.80 -21.94 -2.42
N HIS A 96 41.68 -22.32 -3.68
CA HIS A 96 41.65 -23.70 -4.21
C HIS A 96 40.91 -24.85 -3.47
N ALA A 97 39.95 -25.42 -4.21
CA ALA A 97 39.75 -26.84 -4.54
C ALA A 97 39.42 -27.88 -3.45
N SER A 98 38.34 -28.65 -3.68
CA SER A 98 38.43 -30.06 -4.15
C SER A 98 37.20 -30.90 -3.73
N ARG A 99 36.48 -31.39 -4.74
CA ARG A 99 36.07 -32.80 -4.95
C ARG A 99 35.60 -33.64 -3.74
N ARG A 100 34.32 -34.09 -3.78
CA ARG A 100 33.96 -35.48 -3.39
C ARG A 100 32.64 -35.95 -4.01
N THR A 101 32.74 -37.12 -4.59
CA THR A 101 31.72 -38.00 -5.16
C THR A 101 31.19 -38.96 -4.08
N SER A 102 29.88 -39.17 -3.99
CA SER A 102 29.19 -40.40 -3.54
C SER A 102 27.71 -40.20 -3.93
N ASP A 103 27.14 -40.89 -4.91
CA ASP A 103 26.59 -42.25 -4.80
C ASP A 103 25.79 -42.47 -3.51
N GLU A 104 24.49 -42.20 -3.57
CA GLU A 104 23.53 -42.93 -2.72
C GLU A 104 22.22 -43.19 -3.48
N GLN A 105 22.02 -44.48 -3.70
CA GLN A 105 20.94 -45.12 -4.39
C GLN A 105 19.84 -45.44 -3.38
N MET A 106 18.71 -44.73 -3.42
CA MET A 106 17.50 -45.13 -2.69
C MET A 106 16.37 -45.46 -3.68
N GLY A 107 16.17 -46.76 -3.88
CA GLY A 107 14.94 -47.32 -4.41
C GLY A 107 13.85 -47.23 -3.33
N GLY A 108 12.94 -46.28 -3.50
CA GLY A 108 11.73 -46.13 -2.69
C GLY A 108 10.50 -46.62 -3.45
N LYS A 109 9.90 -47.68 -2.93
CA LYS A 109 8.69 -48.38 -3.37
C LYS A 109 7.50 -47.41 -3.50
N MET A 110 6.92 -47.34 -4.69
CA MET A 110 5.77 -46.50 -5.02
C MET A 110 4.48 -47.28 -4.74
N ASP A 111 3.98 -47.18 -3.51
CA ASP A 111 2.70 -47.78 -3.13
C ASP A 111 1.54 -46.90 -3.63
N SER A 112 0.73 -47.52 -4.49
CA SER A 112 -0.62 -47.17 -4.94
C SER A 112 -1.38 -46.19 -4.03
N MET A 113 -1.43 -44.91 -4.42
CA MET A 113 -2.32 -43.92 -3.81
C MET A 113 -3.77 -44.19 -4.21
N ASN A 114 -4.54 -44.60 -3.20
CA ASN A 114 -5.97 -44.79 -3.20
C ASN A 114 -6.68 -43.43 -3.40
N THR A 115 -7.40 -43.28 -4.50
CA THR A 115 -8.30 -42.16 -4.81
C THR A 115 -9.55 -42.25 -3.92
N GLY A 116 -9.38 -41.91 -2.65
CA GLY A 116 -10.48 -41.67 -1.72
C GLY A 116 -11.20 -40.38 -2.08
N CYS A 117 -12.36 -40.51 -2.72
CA CYS A 117 -13.32 -39.42 -2.92
C CYS A 117 -13.82 -38.97 -1.53
N CYS A 118 -13.19 -37.95 -0.96
CA CYS A 118 -13.63 -37.30 0.26
C CYS A 118 -14.96 -36.60 -0.03
N THR A 119 -16.05 -37.19 0.46
CA THR A 119 -17.35 -36.54 0.53
C THR A 119 -17.25 -35.44 1.57
N LEU A 120 -16.97 -34.22 1.10
CA LEU A 120 -17.01 -33.00 1.90
C LEU A 120 -18.37 -32.93 2.61
N SER A 121 -18.29 -32.82 3.94
CA SER A 121 -19.43 -32.84 4.84
C SER A 121 -20.27 -31.58 4.63
N SER A 122 -21.56 -31.74 4.32
CA SER A 122 -22.54 -30.65 4.16
C SER A 122 -22.64 -29.65 5.32
N LYS A 123 -21.98 -29.93 6.45
CA LYS A 123 -21.93 -29.05 7.63
C LYS A 123 -21.00 -27.86 7.41
N ASP A 124 -19.91 -28.06 6.68
CA ASP A 124 -18.87 -27.03 6.49
C ASP A 124 -19.38 -25.94 5.53
N ASP A 125 -20.20 -26.31 4.54
CA ASP A 125 -20.81 -25.37 3.59
C ASP A 125 -21.78 -24.38 4.25
N ALA A 126 -22.47 -24.81 5.32
CA ALA A 126 -23.41 -23.95 6.05
C ALA A 126 -22.67 -22.93 6.93
N GLU A 127 -21.56 -23.33 7.53
CA GLU A 127 -20.73 -22.47 8.38
C GLU A 127 -19.98 -21.42 7.55
N VAL A 128 -19.39 -21.83 6.42
CA VAL A 128 -18.74 -20.90 5.46
C VAL A 128 -19.73 -19.86 4.92
N ARG A 129 -20.96 -20.25 4.59
CA ARG A 129 -22.02 -19.30 4.17
C ARG A 129 -22.45 -18.37 5.29
N SER A 130 -22.45 -18.86 6.53
CA SER A 130 -22.75 -18.02 7.69
C SER A 130 -21.66 -16.96 7.90
N LEU A 131 -20.38 -17.33 7.74
CA LEU A 131 -19.23 -16.43 7.83
C LEU A 131 -19.22 -15.39 6.70
N GLU A 132 -19.55 -15.79 5.47
CA GLU A 132 -19.77 -14.85 4.35
C GLU A 132 -20.92 -13.88 4.64
N SER A 133 -22.00 -14.35 5.27
CA SER A 133 -23.13 -13.49 5.63
C SER A 133 -22.79 -12.51 6.76
N ILE A 134 -21.99 -12.93 7.75
CA ILE A 134 -21.56 -12.11 8.89
C ILE A 134 -20.54 -11.05 8.46
N THR A 135 -19.62 -11.37 7.54
CA THR A 135 -18.62 -10.43 7.03
C THR A 135 -19.20 -9.33 6.15
N LEU A 136 -20.35 -9.58 5.49
CA LEU A 136 -20.97 -8.62 4.58
C LEU A 136 -22.12 -7.80 5.18
N ALA A 137 -22.80 -8.31 6.22
CA ALA A 137 -24.02 -7.68 6.74
C ALA A 137 -23.77 -6.44 7.61
N ASP A 138 -22.65 -6.35 8.35
CA ASP A 138 -22.40 -5.22 9.25
C ASP A 138 -21.42 -4.18 8.68
N LYS A 139 -21.76 -3.63 7.51
CA LYS A 139 -21.04 -2.51 6.89
C LYS A 139 -21.02 -1.26 7.78
N SER A 140 -21.86 -1.19 8.82
CA SER A 140 -21.94 -0.05 9.73
C SER A 140 -20.67 0.14 10.58
N ARG A 141 -19.84 -0.90 10.70
CA ARG A 141 -18.62 -0.88 11.51
C ARG A 141 -17.33 -0.63 10.73
N LEU A 142 -17.39 -0.42 9.42
CA LEU A 142 -16.23 -0.05 8.63
C LEU A 142 -15.77 1.35 9.03
N ARG A 143 -14.47 1.55 9.20
CA ARG A 143 -13.86 2.86 9.46
C ARG A 143 -12.88 3.25 8.37
N GLY A 144 -12.86 4.53 8.02
CA GLY A 144 -11.94 5.11 7.05
C GLY A 144 -11.26 6.33 7.63
N SER A 145 -10.00 6.54 7.29
CA SER A 145 -9.27 7.77 7.59
C SER A 145 -9.21 8.65 6.35
N GLY A 146 -9.32 9.97 6.52
CA GLY A 146 -9.11 10.90 5.41
C GLY A 146 -7.67 10.83 4.88
N VAL A 147 -7.48 10.96 3.56
CA VAL A 147 -6.14 10.99 2.94
C VAL A 147 -5.25 12.09 3.54
N PHE A 148 -5.83 13.23 3.93
CA PHE A 148 -5.08 14.31 4.57
C PHE A 148 -4.40 13.86 5.87
N ASN A 149 -5.02 12.98 6.68
CA ASN A 149 -4.41 12.44 7.89
C ASN A 149 -3.20 11.55 7.58
N LEU A 150 -3.25 10.83 6.45
CA LEU A 150 -2.16 9.96 6.01
C LEU A 150 -0.98 10.76 5.46
N LEU A 151 -1.24 11.85 4.74
CA LEU A 151 -0.20 12.68 4.14
C LEU A 151 0.36 13.74 5.10
N ARG A 152 -0.36 14.05 6.19
CA ARG A 152 -0.01 15.11 7.13
C ARG A 152 1.44 15.02 7.62
N TRP A 153 2.14 16.15 7.62
CA TRP A 153 3.50 16.29 8.13
C TRP A 153 4.49 15.30 7.51
N GLY A 154 4.40 15.11 6.19
CA GLY A 154 5.27 14.19 5.46
C GLY A 154 5.02 12.72 5.82
N GLY A 155 3.76 12.34 6.01
CA GLY A 155 3.38 10.97 6.36
C GLY A 155 3.75 10.58 7.78
N ARG A 156 3.57 11.49 8.77
CA ARG A 156 3.93 11.24 10.17
C ARG A 156 3.32 9.95 10.73
N ILE A 157 2.13 9.56 10.29
CA ILE A 157 1.46 8.33 10.72
C ILE A 157 2.31 7.07 10.46
N PHE A 158 3.16 7.10 9.42
CA PHE A 158 4.02 5.98 9.00
C PHE A 158 5.36 5.91 9.74
N LYS A 159 5.58 6.71 10.79
CA LYS A 159 6.86 6.74 11.53
C LYS A 159 7.22 5.41 12.21
N ASN A 160 6.22 4.66 12.68
CA ASN A 160 6.35 3.36 13.36
C ASN A 160 5.08 2.53 13.12
N SER A 161 5.11 1.24 13.42
CA SER A 161 3.91 0.36 13.36
C SER A 161 2.98 0.55 14.55
N GLU A 162 3.50 0.97 15.70
CA GLU A 162 2.74 1.13 16.94
C GLU A 162 1.57 2.11 16.79
N GLY A 163 0.36 1.61 16.99
CA GLY A 163 -0.83 2.46 17.08
C GLY A 163 -1.19 2.87 18.49
N SER A 164 -2.03 3.90 18.56
CA SER A 164 -2.59 4.44 19.80
C SER A 164 -4.09 4.64 19.64
N ALA A 165 -4.81 4.86 20.74
CA ALA A 165 -6.22 5.24 20.69
C ALA A 165 -6.43 6.53 19.87
N ALA A 166 -5.52 7.51 20.00
CA ALA A 166 -5.56 8.75 19.22
C ALA A 166 -5.43 8.50 17.70
N ASN A 167 -4.66 7.49 17.28
CA ASN A 167 -4.57 7.14 15.86
C ASN A 167 -5.89 6.52 15.36
N PHE A 168 -6.58 5.77 16.21
CA PHE A 168 -7.88 5.17 15.89
C PHE A 168 -8.98 6.24 15.73
N GLU A 169 -8.94 7.29 16.56
CA GLU A 169 -9.84 8.45 16.49
C GLU A 169 -9.70 9.27 15.20
N LEU A 170 -8.59 9.13 14.46
CA LEU A 170 -8.42 9.76 13.14
C LEU A 170 -9.31 9.14 12.06
N SER A 171 -9.82 7.93 12.29
CA SER A 171 -10.78 7.27 11.40
C SER A 171 -12.21 7.54 11.83
N THR A 172 -13.15 7.56 10.90
CA THR A 172 -14.58 7.68 11.16
C THR A 172 -15.34 6.49 10.55
N PRO A 173 -16.52 6.11 11.08
CA PRO A 173 -17.36 5.12 10.42
C PRO A 173 -17.71 5.56 8.99
N VAL A 174 -17.57 4.65 8.02
CA VAL A 174 -17.84 4.90 6.60
C VAL A 174 -18.53 3.70 5.97
N VAL A 175 -19.34 3.94 4.95
CA VAL A 175 -20.02 2.85 4.21
C VAL A 175 -19.14 2.30 3.08
N TRP A 176 -18.26 3.14 2.54
CA TRP A 176 -17.41 2.83 1.39
C TRP A 176 -16.04 3.50 1.54
N LEU A 177 -15.04 2.91 0.89
CA LEU A 177 -13.66 3.38 0.90
C LEU A 177 -13.19 3.68 -0.51
N LYS A 178 -12.50 4.81 -0.69
CA LYS A 178 -11.90 5.18 -1.97
C LYS A 178 -10.74 4.26 -2.34
N ALA A 179 -9.93 3.90 -1.34
CA ALA A 179 -8.78 3.05 -1.51
C ALA A 179 -8.44 2.26 -0.24
N PHE A 180 -7.99 1.03 -0.44
CA PHE A 180 -7.29 0.22 0.56
C PHE A 180 -5.78 0.45 0.42
N ILE A 181 -5.12 0.97 1.45
CA ILE A 181 -3.68 1.24 1.41
C ILE A 181 -2.92 0.05 1.96
N SER A 182 -2.33 -0.75 1.07
CA SER A 182 -1.42 -1.82 1.48
C SER A 182 0.03 -1.36 1.40
N HIS A 183 0.79 -1.68 2.43
CA HIS A 183 2.16 -1.25 2.58
C HIS A 183 2.94 -2.18 3.51
N ASN A 184 4.26 -2.10 3.47
CA ASN A 184 5.12 -2.77 4.43
C ASN A 184 5.66 -1.76 5.44
N TRP A 185 5.56 -2.07 6.74
CA TRP A 185 6.09 -1.23 7.81
C TRP A 185 7.60 -0.99 7.70
N SER A 186 8.37 -1.92 7.14
CA SER A 186 9.82 -1.74 6.94
C SER A 186 10.19 -0.73 5.85
N THR A 187 9.26 -0.36 4.96
CA THR A 187 9.53 0.64 3.92
C THR A 187 9.72 2.03 4.56
N PRO A 188 10.72 2.81 4.16
CA PRO A 188 10.94 4.15 4.71
C PRO A 188 9.70 5.04 4.60
N ARG A 189 9.48 5.85 5.65
CA ARG A 189 8.36 6.80 5.72
C ARG A 189 8.27 7.71 4.51
N ARG A 190 9.42 8.24 4.05
CA ARG A 190 9.47 9.19 2.94
C ARG A 190 8.96 8.56 1.65
N ASP A 191 9.33 7.31 1.39
CA ASP A 191 8.94 6.61 0.17
C ASP A 191 7.43 6.34 0.16
N LYS A 192 6.85 5.93 1.30
CA LYS A 192 5.39 5.83 1.48
C LYS A 192 4.70 7.16 1.22
N HIS A 193 5.20 8.23 1.83
CA HIS A 193 4.62 9.56 1.68
C HIS A 193 4.70 10.06 0.23
N MET A 194 5.86 9.95 -0.44
CA MET A 194 6.03 10.37 -1.83
C MET A 194 5.12 9.57 -2.76
N CYS A 195 5.07 8.25 -2.59
CA CYS A 195 4.21 7.36 -3.36
C CYS A 195 2.72 7.74 -3.22
N LEU A 196 2.25 7.96 -1.99
CA LEU A 196 0.86 8.35 -1.74
C LEU A 196 0.55 9.79 -2.18
N ALA A 197 1.49 10.73 -2.02
CA ALA A 197 1.34 12.10 -2.50
C ALA A 197 1.25 12.14 -4.03
N MET A 198 2.12 11.39 -4.72
CA MET A 198 2.02 11.19 -6.17
C MET A 198 0.68 10.57 -6.54
N TYR A 199 0.21 9.54 -5.83
CA TYR A 199 -1.06 8.90 -6.19
C TYR A 199 -2.28 9.83 -6.00
N PHE A 200 -2.39 10.51 -4.86
CA PHE A 200 -3.60 11.29 -4.52
C PHE A 200 -3.57 12.75 -5.00
N ASN A 201 -2.40 13.38 -5.05
CA ASN A 201 -2.29 14.82 -5.34
C ASN A 201 -1.84 15.11 -6.79
N TRP A 202 -1.38 14.12 -7.56
CA TRP A 202 -0.85 14.34 -8.92
C TRP A 202 -1.78 15.15 -9.83
N TRP A 203 -3.05 14.75 -9.91
CA TRP A 203 -4.00 15.44 -10.80
C TRP A 203 -4.18 16.91 -10.40
N HIS A 204 -4.30 17.18 -9.10
CA HIS A 204 -4.43 18.53 -8.57
C HIS A 204 -3.16 19.36 -8.81
N ALA A 205 -1.98 18.77 -8.60
CA ALA A 205 -0.70 19.40 -8.88
C ALA A 205 -0.54 19.76 -10.36
N CYS A 206 -0.89 18.86 -11.28
CA CYS A 206 -0.88 19.13 -12.71
C CYS A 206 -1.85 20.25 -13.09
N MET A 207 -3.11 20.18 -12.64
CA MET A 207 -4.13 21.17 -13.01
C MET A 207 -3.79 22.57 -12.49
N ILE A 208 -3.45 22.69 -11.20
CA ILE A 208 -3.12 24.00 -10.60
C ILE A 208 -1.88 24.58 -11.27
N THR A 209 -0.81 23.78 -11.44
CA THR A 209 0.41 24.24 -12.11
C THR A 209 0.16 24.64 -13.56
N PHE A 210 -0.68 23.90 -14.28
CA PHE A 210 -1.06 24.24 -15.66
C PHE A 210 -1.75 25.59 -15.74
N PHE A 211 -2.77 25.86 -14.89
CA PHE A 211 -3.45 27.16 -14.89
C PHE A 211 -2.51 28.31 -14.50
N VAL A 212 -1.62 28.09 -13.52
CA VAL A 212 -0.57 29.06 -13.15
C VAL A 212 0.38 29.31 -14.33
N ALA A 213 0.82 28.26 -15.02
CA ALA A 213 1.70 28.37 -16.18
C ALA A 213 1.03 29.15 -17.33
N CYS A 214 -0.25 28.88 -17.63
CA CYS A 214 -1.02 29.63 -18.64
C CYS A 214 -1.14 31.11 -18.26
N LEU A 215 -1.40 31.42 -16.99
CA LEU A 215 -1.47 32.79 -16.50
C LEU A 215 -0.10 33.50 -16.65
N LEU A 216 0.99 32.87 -16.22
CA LEU A 216 2.35 33.42 -16.35
C LEU A 216 2.74 33.60 -17.82
N ALA A 217 2.37 32.66 -18.69
CA ALA A 217 2.62 32.78 -20.12
C ALA A 217 1.85 33.96 -20.73
N ALA A 218 0.56 34.14 -20.39
CA ALA A 218 -0.23 35.27 -20.85
C ALA A 218 0.34 36.62 -20.38
N LEU A 219 0.80 36.70 -19.13
CA LEU A 219 1.47 37.88 -18.59
C LEU A 219 2.82 38.16 -19.28
N THR A 220 3.56 37.11 -19.63
CA THR A 220 4.82 37.23 -20.40
C THR A 220 4.56 37.76 -21.80
N VAL A 221 3.58 37.21 -22.53
CA VAL A 221 3.19 37.68 -23.88
C VAL A 221 2.68 39.12 -23.85
N SER A 222 2.03 39.52 -22.76
CA SER A 222 1.54 40.89 -22.56
C SER A 222 2.65 41.89 -22.17
N GLY A 223 3.91 41.44 -22.01
CA GLY A 223 5.04 42.28 -21.64
C GLY A 223 5.12 42.67 -20.16
N PHE A 224 4.31 42.03 -19.30
CA PHE A 224 4.34 42.29 -17.84
C PHE A 224 5.43 41.50 -17.11
N LEU A 225 5.94 40.41 -17.70
CA LEU A 225 6.98 39.57 -17.11
C LEU A 225 8.23 39.53 -18.02
N PRO A 226 9.44 39.44 -17.43
CA PRO A 226 10.68 39.41 -18.19
C PRO A 226 10.83 38.11 -18.98
N THR A 227 11.29 38.23 -20.22
CA THR A 227 11.82 37.12 -21.03
C THR A 227 13.35 37.09 -20.94
N ILE A 228 13.94 35.90 -21.07
CA ILE A 228 15.38 35.74 -21.28
C ILE A 228 15.57 35.26 -22.72
N ASP A 229 16.43 35.98 -23.44
CA ASP A 229 16.89 35.57 -24.77
C ASP A 229 18.01 34.53 -24.62
N PHE A 230 17.78 33.33 -25.15
CA PHE A 230 18.75 32.24 -25.19
C PHE A 230 19.51 32.18 -26.53
N GLY A 231 19.53 33.28 -27.29
CA GLY A 231 20.22 33.37 -28.57
C GLY A 231 19.54 32.52 -29.63
N GLU A 232 20.24 31.51 -30.16
CA GLU A 232 19.72 30.63 -31.21
C GLU A 232 18.44 29.85 -30.80
N TYR A 233 18.18 29.70 -29.50
CA TYR A 233 17.01 28.98 -28.97
C TYR A 233 15.77 29.87 -28.77
N GLY A 234 15.89 31.19 -29.03
CA GLY A 234 14.82 32.16 -28.88
C GLY A 234 14.57 32.62 -27.45
N GLU A 235 13.47 33.37 -27.26
CA GLU A 235 13.07 33.90 -25.96
C GLU A 235 12.28 32.86 -25.15
N ALA A 236 12.63 32.68 -23.87
CA ALA A 236 11.81 31.89 -22.93
C ALA A 236 11.40 32.71 -21.70
N GLY A 237 10.20 32.44 -21.18
CA GLY A 237 9.67 33.07 -19.98
C GLY A 237 10.40 32.59 -18.72
N PHE A 238 11.34 33.37 -18.22
CA PHE A 238 12.14 33.05 -17.04
C PHE A 238 11.28 32.70 -15.81
N VAL A 239 10.27 33.53 -15.55
CA VAL A 239 9.38 33.36 -14.40
C VAL A 239 8.62 32.03 -14.47
N CYS A 240 8.13 31.64 -15.65
CA CYS A 240 7.41 30.38 -15.83
C CYS A 240 8.33 29.17 -15.57
N THR A 241 9.52 29.17 -16.17
CA THR A 241 10.48 28.05 -16.04
C THR A 241 10.99 27.89 -14.60
N THR A 242 11.23 29.00 -13.89
CA THR A 242 11.75 28.94 -12.52
C THR A 242 10.65 28.69 -11.48
N PHE A 243 9.43 29.17 -11.70
CA PHE A 243 8.36 29.11 -10.68
C PHE A 243 7.45 27.87 -10.81
N CYS A 244 7.20 27.37 -12.01
CA CYS A 244 6.28 26.24 -12.20
C CYS A 244 6.75 24.93 -11.54
N PRO A 245 8.04 24.51 -11.63
CA PRO A 245 8.51 23.29 -10.95
C PRO A 245 8.38 23.31 -9.42
N PRO A 246 8.86 24.34 -8.68
CA PRO A 246 8.67 24.37 -7.23
C PRO A 246 7.20 24.51 -6.86
N MET A 247 6.38 25.22 -7.65
CA MET A 247 4.94 25.27 -7.43
C MET A 247 4.30 23.89 -7.57
N PHE A 248 4.65 23.13 -8.62
CA PHE A 248 4.17 21.77 -8.79
C PHE A 248 4.50 20.89 -7.58
N LEU A 249 5.75 20.92 -7.11
CA LEU A 249 6.18 20.17 -5.92
C LEU A 249 5.44 20.64 -4.67
N LEU A 250 5.24 21.95 -4.51
CA LEU A 250 4.49 22.51 -3.40
C LEU A 250 3.05 21.97 -3.38
N VAL A 251 2.31 22.04 -4.50
CA VAL A 251 0.95 21.45 -4.57
C VAL A 251 1.01 19.95 -4.30
N LEU A 252 1.95 19.24 -4.93
CA LEU A 252 2.05 17.80 -4.80
C LEU A 252 2.15 17.36 -3.34
N PHE A 253 2.91 18.07 -2.51
CA PHE A 253 3.11 17.70 -1.11
C PHE A 253 2.10 18.34 -0.14
N THR A 254 1.56 19.52 -0.43
CA THR A 254 0.70 20.25 0.54
C THR A 254 -0.77 20.30 0.18
N PHE A 255 -1.19 19.88 -1.03
CA PHE A 255 -2.58 20.02 -1.48
C PHE A 255 -3.60 19.40 -0.52
N SER A 256 -3.37 18.17 -0.06
CA SER A 256 -4.30 17.50 0.86
C SER A 256 -4.44 18.21 2.21
N GLU A 257 -3.37 18.85 2.69
CA GLU A 257 -3.40 19.64 3.93
C GLU A 257 -4.12 20.96 3.71
N ALA A 258 -3.84 21.65 2.60
CA ALA A 258 -4.52 22.88 2.22
C ALA A 258 -6.03 22.67 2.01
N TYR A 259 -6.40 21.60 1.31
CA TYR A 259 -7.80 21.22 1.08
C TYR A 259 -8.55 20.95 2.38
N SER A 260 -7.90 20.26 3.33
CA SER A 260 -8.46 20.02 4.66
C SER A 260 -8.54 21.29 5.51
N ALA A 261 -7.54 22.17 5.43
CA ALA A 261 -7.53 23.46 6.14
C ALA A 261 -8.67 24.39 5.68
N LEU A 262 -9.13 24.24 4.43
CA LEU A 262 -10.32 24.91 3.90
C LEU A 262 -11.64 24.28 4.36
N GLY A 263 -11.60 23.27 5.23
CA GLY A 263 -12.79 22.61 5.78
C GLY A 263 -13.38 21.52 4.89
N PHE A 264 -12.72 21.15 3.79
CA PHE A 264 -13.21 20.07 2.93
C PHE A 264 -12.73 18.70 3.40
N SER A 265 -13.65 17.75 3.42
CA SER A 265 -13.34 16.35 3.66
C SER A 265 -12.77 15.72 2.39
N GLY A 266 -11.54 15.19 2.48
CA GLY A 266 -10.95 14.38 1.42
C GLY A 266 -11.58 12.98 1.31
N PRO A 267 -11.16 12.18 0.32
CA PRO A 267 -11.58 10.79 0.24
C PRO A 267 -11.18 10.00 1.49
N SER A 268 -12.05 9.10 1.92
CA SER A 268 -11.79 8.16 3.01
C SER A 268 -11.08 6.92 2.49
N VAL A 269 -10.01 6.52 3.15
CA VAL A 269 -9.16 5.37 2.79
C VAL A 269 -8.94 4.47 3.99
N PHE A 270 -8.68 3.21 3.75
CA PHE A 270 -8.32 2.27 4.79
C PHE A 270 -6.82 2.25 5.00
N LEU A 271 -6.42 2.41 6.27
CA LEU A 271 -5.07 2.14 6.75
C LEU A 271 -5.22 1.37 8.07
N ASP A 272 -4.65 0.18 8.13
CA ASP A 272 -4.64 -0.73 9.29
C ASP A 272 -4.47 0.00 10.63
N LYS A 273 -3.45 0.85 10.74
CA LYS A 273 -3.08 1.56 11.96
C LYS A 273 -4.13 2.54 12.47
N THR A 274 -4.92 3.14 11.57
CA THR A 274 -5.95 4.12 11.93
C THR A 274 -7.33 3.50 12.00
N CYS A 275 -7.58 2.43 11.23
CA CYS A 275 -8.92 1.84 11.10
C CYS A 275 -9.14 0.63 12.02
N ILE A 276 -8.07 0.01 12.54
CA ILE A 276 -8.13 -1.09 13.51
C ILE A 276 -7.60 -0.60 14.86
N HIS A 277 -8.31 -0.93 15.94
CA HIS A 277 -7.97 -0.49 17.27
C HIS A 277 -6.73 -1.23 17.80
N GLN A 278 -5.59 -0.54 17.91
CA GLN A 278 -4.29 -1.19 18.20
C GLN A 278 -4.07 -1.54 19.69
N THR A 279 -4.79 -0.89 20.61
CA THR A 279 -4.58 -1.07 22.08
C THR A 279 -5.59 -1.98 22.77
N ASN A 280 -6.76 -2.24 22.16
CA ASN A 280 -7.81 -3.11 22.72
C ASN A 280 -7.81 -4.39 21.89
N LYS A 281 -7.41 -5.51 22.50
CA LYS A 281 -7.19 -6.77 21.79
C LYS A 281 -8.47 -7.37 21.20
N ASP A 282 -9.61 -7.16 21.84
CA ASP A 282 -10.89 -7.67 21.35
C ASP A 282 -11.33 -6.92 20.10
N LEU A 283 -11.25 -5.58 20.13
CA LEU A 283 -11.53 -4.73 18.96
C LEU A 283 -10.48 -4.91 17.86
N GLN A 284 -9.22 -5.18 18.21
CA GLN A 284 -8.17 -5.49 17.25
C GLN A 284 -8.52 -6.78 16.49
N ARG A 285 -8.87 -7.85 17.21
CA ARG A 285 -9.27 -9.13 16.62
C ARG A 285 -10.52 -8.97 15.75
N GLU A 286 -11.52 -8.25 16.23
CA GLU A 286 -12.72 -7.94 15.44
C GLU A 286 -12.40 -7.16 14.16
N GLY A 287 -11.47 -6.20 14.22
CA GLY A 287 -11.00 -5.46 13.06
C GLY A 287 -10.26 -6.35 12.05
N ILE A 288 -9.41 -7.26 12.53
CA ILE A 288 -8.66 -8.20 11.69
C ILE A 288 -9.61 -9.20 11.00
N MET A 289 -10.57 -9.77 11.73
CA MET A 289 -11.60 -10.66 11.16
C MET A 289 -12.44 -9.97 10.06
N ARG A 290 -12.45 -8.64 10.02
CA ARG A 290 -13.16 -7.84 9.01
C ARG A 290 -12.30 -7.32 7.88
N LEU A 291 -11.04 -7.74 7.76
CA LEU A 291 -10.16 -7.25 6.69
C LEU A 291 -10.75 -7.50 5.29
N ALA A 292 -11.36 -8.66 5.08
CA ALA A 292 -12.07 -8.98 3.84
C ALA A 292 -13.23 -8.00 3.54
N ALA A 293 -13.93 -7.52 4.58
CA ALA A 293 -14.98 -6.53 4.42
C ALA A 293 -14.43 -5.15 4.00
N PHE A 294 -13.28 -4.74 4.55
CA PHE A 294 -12.59 -3.51 4.14
C PHE A 294 -12.12 -3.57 2.68
N LEU A 295 -11.58 -4.72 2.28
CA LEU A 295 -11.18 -5.01 0.91
C LEU A 295 -12.40 -4.90 -0.03
N ASN A 296 -13.48 -5.61 0.28
CA ASN A 296 -14.70 -5.60 -0.53
C ASN A 296 -15.40 -4.21 -0.57
N ALA A 297 -15.26 -3.40 0.47
CA ALA A 297 -15.82 -2.05 0.53
C ALA A 297 -14.93 -0.99 -0.16
N SER A 298 -13.74 -1.36 -0.63
CA SER A 298 -12.78 -0.45 -1.26
C SER A 298 -12.92 -0.44 -2.79
N GLU A 299 -12.98 0.75 -3.39
CA GLU A 299 -13.05 0.90 -4.86
C GLU A 299 -11.74 0.47 -5.56
N SER A 300 -10.61 0.62 -4.88
CA SER A 300 -9.30 0.25 -5.40
C SER A 300 -8.34 -0.12 -4.29
N MET A 301 -7.31 -0.89 -4.63
CA MET A 301 -6.17 -1.15 -3.75
C MET A 301 -4.97 -0.34 -4.25
N VAL A 302 -4.31 0.37 -3.33
CA VAL A 302 -3.08 1.13 -3.58
C VAL A 302 -1.96 0.43 -2.84
N ILE A 303 -1.03 -0.13 -3.60
CA ILE A 303 0.11 -0.87 -3.06
C ILE A 303 1.33 0.04 -3.09
N VAL A 304 1.93 0.31 -1.92
CA VAL A 304 3.25 0.94 -1.83
C VAL A 304 4.29 -0.16 -1.99
N TYR A 305 4.69 -0.40 -3.24
CA TYR A 305 5.59 -1.50 -3.56
C TYR A 305 7.02 -1.21 -3.06
N SER A 306 7.63 -2.24 -2.48
CA SER A 306 9.05 -2.26 -2.13
C SER A 306 9.60 -3.69 -2.31
N PRO A 307 10.93 -3.90 -2.41
CA PRO A 307 11.50 -5.23 -2.60
C PRO A 307 11.11 -6.25 -1.51
N THR A 308 10.82 -5.78 -0.29
CA THR A 308 10.38 -6.62 0.83
C THR A 308 8.86 -6.73 0.95
N TYR A 309 8.09 -6.14 0.03
CA TYR A 309 6.62 -6.18 0.08
C TYR A 309 6.11 -7.60 -0.13
N LEU A 310 6.60 -8.34 -1.13
CA LEU A 310 6.15 -9.70 -1.42
C LEU A 310 6.76 -10.77 -0.50
N THR A 311 7.65 -10.39 0.43
CA THR A 311 8.25 -11.33 1.38
C THR A 311 7.49 -11.44 2.69
N LYS A 312 6.51 -10.55 2.92
CA LYS A 312 5.67 -10.55 4.12
C LYS A 312 4.37 -11.30 3.84
N LEU A 313 4.04 -12.26 4.71
CA LEU A 313 2.85 -13.10 4.54
C LEU A 313 1.56 -12.26 4.49
N TRP A 314 1.46 -11.25 5.36
CA TRP A 314 0.30 -10.37 5.45
C TRP A 314 0.00 -9.60 4.16
N THR A 315 1.01 -8.96 3.57
CA THR A 315 0.85 -8.19 2.32
C THR A 315 0.55 -9.10 1.11
N VAL A 316 1.08 -10.33 1.11
CA VAL A 316 0.74 -11.34 0.09
C VAL A 316 -0.70 -11.81 0.26
N TYR A 317 -1.16 -12.02 1.49
CA TYR A 317 -2.56 -12.35 1.79
C TYR A 317 -3.52 -11.24 1.34
N GLU A 318 -3.21 -9.97 1.63
CA GLU A 318 -4.01 -8.83 1.16
C GLU A 318 -4.08 -8.76 -0.37
N LEU A 319 -2.95 -8.99 -1.05
CA LEU A 319 -2.88 -9.00 -2.51
C LEU A 319 -3.67 -10.16 -3.10
N ALA A 320 -3.53 -11.37 -2.54
CA ALA A 320 -4.24 -12.55 -3.00
C ALA A 320 -5.75 -12.45 -2.79
N SER A 321 -6.19 -11.80 -1.70
CA SER A 321 -7.60 -11.56 -1.42
C SER A 321 -8.28 -10.57 -2.38
N MET A 322 -7.48 -9.81 -3.14
CA MET A 322 -7.94 -8.80 -4.11
C MET A 322 -7.99 -9.30 -5.55
N LEU A 323 -7.27 -10.39 -5.86
CA LEU A 323 -7.20 -11.00 -7.19
C LEU A 323 -8.32 -12.01 -7.41
#